data_AF-A0A1G0DFQ8-F1
#
_entry.id   AF-A0A1G0DFQ8-F1
#
_cell.length_a   1.000
_cell.length_b   1.000
_cell.length_c   1.000
_cell.angle_alpha   90.00
_cell.angle_beta   90.00
_cell.angle_gamma   90.00
#
_symmetry.space_group_name_H-M   'P 1'
#
loop_
_entity.id
_entity.type
_entity.pdbx_description
1 polymer ?
#
loop_
_entity_poly.entity_id
_entity_poly.type
_entity_poly.pdbx_seq_one_letter_code
_entity_poly.pdbx_strand_id
1 'polypeptide(L)'
;MTRSDLITKLAELHPQLLAKDAELTVKVILDILSATLSHGGRIEIRGFGSFGLNYRPPRQGRNPKTGDKVKVPAKYVPHFKAGKELRERVSEQKS
;
A
#
# COMPACT_ATOMS: atom_id res chain seq x y z
N MET A 1 7.22 -5.54 -10.42
CA MET A 1 6.50 -6.68 -9.85
C MET A 1 5.01 -6.35 -9.85
N THR A 2 4.22 -7.13 -10.56
CA THR A 2 2.74 -7.09 -10.60
C THR A 2 2.13 -8.03 -9.55
N ARG A 3 0.80 -8.06 -9.42
CA ARG A 3 0.10 -9.04 -8.56
C ARG A 3 0.35 -10.46 -9.03
N SER A 4 0.32 -10.70 -10.35
CA SER A 4 0.60 -12.03 -10.93
C SER A 4 2.04 -12.46 -10.62
N ASP A 5 3.01 -11.56 -10.78
CA ASP A 5 4.41 -11.85 -10.44
C ASP A 5 4.57 -12.24 -8.96
N LEU A 6 3.83 -11.58 -8.05
CA LEU A 6 3.85 -11.90 -6.62
C LEU A 6 3.29 -13.30 -6.35
N ILE A 7 2.18 -13.67 -6.99
CA ILE A 7 1.56 -15.00 -6.84
C ILE A 7 2.51 -16.08 -7.34
N THR A 8 3.09 -15.89 -8.53
CA THR A 8 4.07 -16.83 -9.11
C THR A 8 5.26 -17.01 -8.18
N LYS A 9 5.87 -15.92 -7.71
CA LYS A 9 6.99 -15.99 -6.76
C LYS A 9 6.64 -16.67 -5.45
N LEU A 10 5.43 -16.46 -4.93
CA LEU A 10 4.98 -17.09 -3.70
C LEU A 10 4.87 -18.63 -3.87
N ALA A 11 4.32 -19.07 -5.01
CA ALA A 11 4.22 -20.50 -5.33
C ALA A 11 5.60 -21.14 -5.58
N GLU A 12 6.52 -20.44 -6.24
CA GLU A 12 7.90 -20.90 -6.46
C GLU A 12 8.67 -21.07 -5.14
N LEU A 13 8.53 -20.12 -4.21
CA LEU A 13 9.20 -20.15 -2.91
C LEU A 13 8.59 -21.17 -1.94
N HIS A 14 7.32 -21.52 -2.15
CA HIS A 14 6.58 -22.45 -1.30
C HIS A 14 5.89 -23.52 -2.15
N PRO A 15 6.64 -24.54 -2.64
CA PRO A 15 6.10 -25.59 -3.50
C PRO A 15 4.93 -26.40 -2.91
N GLN A 16 4.77 -26.35 -1.58
CA GLN A 16 3.65 -26.97 -0.87
C GLN A 16 2.32 -26.21 -1.03
N LEU A 17 2.34 -24.95 -1.49
CA LEU A 17 1.13 -24.19 -1.78
C LEU A 17 0.64 -24.52 -3.19
N LEU A 18 -0.64 -24.83 -3.32
CA LEU A 18 -1.26 -24.89 -4.64
C LEU A 18 -1.34 -23.46 -5.20
N ALA A 19 -1.24 -23.30 -6.52
CA ALA A 19 -1.30 -21.99 -7.17
C ALA A 19 -2.57 -21.20 -6.79
N LYS A 20 -3.71 -21.88 -6.67
CA LYS A 20 -4.98 -21.32 -6.20
C LYS A 20 -4.90 -20.79 -4.75
N ASP A 21 -4.13 -21.44 -3.89
CA ASP A 21 -3.99 -21.05 -2.48
C ASP A 21 -3.09 -19.83 -2.38
N ALA A 22 -2.03 -19.75 -3.20
CA ALA A 22 -1.20 -18.56 -3.33
C ALA A 22 -2.02 -17.35 -3.84
N GLU A 23 -2.84 -17.55 -4.87
CA GLU A 23 -3.73 -16.52 -5.40
C GLU A 23 -4.75 -16.03 -4.35
N LEU A 24 -5.42 -16.98 -3.66
CA LEU A 24 -6.38 -16.68 -2.60
C LEU A 24 -5.71 -15.92 -1.46
N THR A 25 -4.51 -16.35 -1.03
CA THR A 25 -3.76 -15.71 0.04
C THR A 25 -3.45 -14.25 -0.30
N VAL A 26 -2.92 -13.99 -1.49
CA VAL A 26 -2.63 -12.61 -1.94
C VAL A 26 -3.92 -11.78 -1.98
N LYS A 27 -5.02 -12.34 -2.48
CA LYS A 27 -6.32 -11.66 -2.50
C LYS A 27 -6.76 -11.26 -1.08
N VAL A 28 -6.80 -12.24 -0.16
CA VAL A 28 -7.28 -12.05 1.22
C VAL A 28 -6.45 -11.00 1.95
N ILE A 29 -5.11 -11.02 1.80
CA ILE A 29 -4.24 -10.01 2.40
C ILE A 29 -4.61 -8.61 1.90
N LEU A 30 -4.73 -8.41 0.59
CA LEU A 30 -5.08 -7.10 0.01
C LEU A 30 -6.47 -6.62 0.44
N ASP A 31 -7.44 -7.53 0.53
CA ASP A 31 -8.79 -7.24 1.00
C ASP A 31 -8.79 -6.80 2.47
N ILE A 32 -8.06 -7.50 3.35
CA ILE A 32 -7.94 -7.15 4.77
C ILE A 32 -7.27 -5.79 4.97
N LEU A 33 -6.18 -5.50 4.25
CA LEU A 33 -5.51 -4.20 4.32
C LEU A 33 -6.46 -3.07 3.88
N SER A 34 -7.19 -3.29 2.78
CA SER A 34 -8.11 -2.30 2.23
C SER A 34 -9.30 -2.05 3.16
N ALA A 35 -9.89 -3.11 3.70
CA ALA A 35 -10.98 -3.02 4.67
C ALA A 35 -10.53 -2.33 5.95
N THR A 36 -9.36 -2.66 6.49
CA THR A 36 -8.87 -2.02 7.72
C THR A 36 -8.71 -0.51 7.53
N LEU A 37 -8.15 -0.07 6.40
CA LEU A 37 -7.99 1.35 6.09
C LEU A 37 -9.32 2.06 5.82
N SER A 38 -10.28 1.42 5.15
CA SER A 38 -11.59 2.04 4.87
C SER A 38 -12.39 2.31 6.14
N HIS A 39 -12.19 1.51 7.19
CA HIS A 39 -12.80 1.72 8.51
C HIS A 39 -11.99 2.66 9.42
N GLY A 40 -10.95 3.33 8.91
CA GLY A 40 -10.13 4.25 9.69
C GLY A 40 -9.06 3.58 10.56
N GLY A 41 -8.86 2.28 10.42
CA GLY A 41 -7.85 1.51 11.14
C GLY A 41 -6.42 1.82 10.71
N ARG A 42 -5.48 1.34 11.52
CA ARG A 42 -4.03 1.39 11.27
C ARG A 42 -3.52 -0.05 11.18
N ILE A 43 -2.65 -0.32 10.21
CA ILE A 43 -1.97 -1.62 10.07
C ILE A 43 -0.49 -1.43 10.37
N GLU A 44 0.09 -2.34 11.13
CA GLU A 44 1.52 -2.39 11.38
C GLU A 44 2.06 -3.78 11.10
N ILE A 45 3.09 -3.85 10.26
CA ILE A 45 3.82 -5.08 9.94
C ILE A 45 5.28 -4.83 10.37
N ARG A 46 5.66 -5.38 11.53
CA ARG A 46 6.99 -5.19 12.12
C ARG A 46 8.09 -5.52 11.11
N GLY A 47 9.13 -4.70 11.06
CA GLY A 47 10.22 -4.79 10.09
C GLY A 47 9.88 -4.19 8.71
N PHE A 48 8.65 -4.34 8.23
CA PHE A 48 8.24 -3.84 6.91
C PHE A 48 7.78 -2.38 6.94
N GLY A 49 6.80 -2.05 7.79
CA GLY A 49 6.26 -0.69 7.88
C GLY A 49 4.83 -0.63 8.43
N SER A 50 4.21 0.54 8.30
CA SER A 50 2.84 0.77 8.76
C SER A 50 2.01 1.50 7.71
N PHE A 51 0.73 1.15 7.64
CA PHE A 51 -0.27 1.83 6.84
C PHE A 51 -1.25 2.56 7.75
N GLY A 52 -1.65 3.75 7.36
CA GLY A 52 -2.71 4.49 8.04
C GLY A 52 -3.32 5.55 7.15
N LEU A 53 -4.23 6.34 7.71
CA LEU A 53 -4.84 7.45 7.01
C LEU A 53 -4.20 8.78 7.39
N ASN A 54 -3.96 9.62 6.41
CA ASN A 54 -3.62 11.03 6.60
C ASN A 54 -4.83 11.88 6.26
N TYR A 55 -5.26 12.72 7.21
CA TYR A 55 -6.24 13.76 6.92
C TYR A 55 -5.61 14.85 6.03
N ARG A 56 -6.33 15.24 4.98
CA ARG A 56 -5.99 16.36 4.11
C ARG A 56 -7.09 17.41 4.23
N PRO A 57 -6.81 18.61 4.79
CA PRO A 57 -7.80 19.66 4.88
C PRO A 57 -8.21 20.16 3.49
N PRO A 58 -9.40 20.78 3.36
CA PRO A 58 -9.83 21.35 2.10
C PRO A 58 -8.87 22.47 1.68
N ARG A 59 -8.64 22.62 0.38
CA ARG A 59 -7.74 23.64 -0.17
C ARG A 59 -8.22 24.13 -1.53
N GLN A 60 -7.66 25.25 -1.99
CA GLN A 60 -7.82 25.68 -3.38
C GLN A 60 -6.74 25.02 -4.24
N GLY A 61 -7.17 24.30 -5.28
CA GLY A 61 -6.32 23.79 -6.35
C GLY A 61 -6.44 24.65 -7.61
N ARG A 62 -5.75 24.24 -8.66
CA ARG A 62 -5.91 24.80 -10.01
C ARG A 62 -6.18 23.69 -11.01
N ASN A 63 -7.06 23.95 -11.96
CA ASN A 63 -7.25 23.06 -13.11
C ASN A 63 -5.97 23.07 -13.96
N PRO A 64 -5.29 21.93 -14.18
CA PRO A 64 -4.06 21.89 -14.98
C PRO A 64 -4.24 22.36 -16.42
N LYS A 65 -5.45 22.26 -16.99
CA LYS A 65 -5.74 22.63 -18.38
C LYS A 65 -6.07 24.11 -18.55
N THR A 66 -6.79 24.73 -17.60
CA THR A 66 -7.31 26.11 -17.72
C THR A 66 -6.67 27.11 -16.75
N GLY A 67 -6.04 26.63 -15.68
CA GLY A 67 -5.49 27.47 -14.61
C GLY A 67 -6.52 27.94 -13.58
N ASP A 68 -7.82 27.71 -13.81
CA ASP A 68 -8.89 28.18 -12.93
C ASP A 68 -8.79 27.60 -11.52
N LYS A 69 -9.16 28.41 -10.52
CA LYS A 69 -9.21 27.99 -9.13
C LYS A 69 -10.35 27.00 -8.92
N VAL A 70 -10.05 25.84 -8.35
CA VAL A 70 -11.04 24.79 -8.03
C VAL A 70 -10.97 24.43 -6.55
N LYS A 71 -12.13 24.22 -5.91
CA LYS A 71 -12.20 23.79 -4.52
C LYS A 71 -11.89 22.30 -4.44
N VAL A 72 -10.89 21.93 -3.64
CA VAL A 72 -10.56 20.54 -3.32
C VAL A 72 -11.14 20.23 -1.94
N PRO A 73 -12.09 19.28 -1.81
CA PRO A 73 -12.69 18.94 -0.53
C PRO A 73 -11.67 18.26 0.39
N ALA A 74 -11.97 18.28 1.69
CA ALA A 74 -11.21 17.54 2.68
C ALA A 74 -11.36 16.03 2.41
N LYS A 75 -10.30 15.26 2.66
CA LYS A 75 -10.36 13.80 2.53
C LYS A 75 -9.29 13.12 3.36
N TYR A 76 -9.53 11.87 3.70
CA TYR A 76 -8.48 10.97 4.16
C TYR A 76 -7.80 10.31 2.96
N VAL A 77 -6.49 10.15 3.04
CA VAL A 77 -5.70 9.41 2.05
C VAL A 77 -4.86 8.33 2.74
N PRO A 78 -4.77 7.12 2.19
CA PRO A 78 -3.82 6.13 2.67
C PRO A 78 -2.40 6.66 2.63
N HIS A 79 -1.61 6.32 3.63
CA HIS A 79 -0.17 6.56 3.66
C HIS A 79 0.55 5.30 4.13
N PHE A 80 1.72 5.05 3.57
CA PHE A 80 2.64 4.03 4.04
C PHE A 80 3.87 4.70 4.63
N LYS A 81 4.29 4.24 5.82
CA LYS A 81 5.55 4.62 6.46
C LYS A 81 6.43 3.38 6.52
N ALA A 82 7.53 3.39 5.77
CA ALA A 82 8.51 2.30 5.75
C ALA A 82 9.14 2.09 7.13
N GLY A 83 9.28 0.82 7.52
CA GLY A 83 9.95 0.38 8.73
C GLY A 83 11.46 0.66 8.70
N LYS A 84 12.14 0.42 9.82
CA LYS A 84 13.61 0.55 9.90
C LYS A 84 14.29 -0.47 8.96
N GLU A 85 14.00 -1.76 9.12
CA GLU A 85 14.63 -2.82 8.33
C GLU A 85 14.41 -2.67 6.82
N LEU A 86 13.18 -2.30 6.40
CA LEU A 86 12.93 -2.04 4.98
C LEU A 86 13.76 -0.88 4.44
N ARG A 87 13.90 0.22 5.20
CA ARG A 87 14.73 1.36 4.79
C ARG A 87 16.21 0.98 4.69
N GLU A 88 16.72 0.24 5.67
CA GLU A 88 18.12 -0.22 5.71
C GLU A 88 18.44 -1.12 4.52
N ARG A 89 17.62 -2.15 4.26
CA ARG A 89 17.80 -3.05 3.10
C ARG A 89 17.81 -2.29 1.76
N VAL A 90 17.01 -1.23 1.64
CA VAL A 90 16.94 -0.42 0.41
C VAL A 90 18.13 0.55 0.29
N SER A 91 18.61 1.12 1.39
CA SER A 91 19.79 2.00 1.37
C SER A 91 21.09 1.24 1.10
N GLU A 92 21.25 0.05 1.69
CA GLU A 92 22.43 -0.80 1.51
C GLU A 92 22.58 -1.30 0.06
N GLN A 93 21.48 -1.56 -0.65
CA GLN A 93 21.51 -1.96 -2.06
C GLN A 93 21.99 -0.87 -3.04
N LYS A 94 22.06 0.40 -2.60
CA LYS A 94 22.44 1.54 -3.46
C LYS A 94 23.81 2.12 -3.11
N SER A 95 24.56 1.47 -2.23
CA SER A 95 25.94 1.81 -1.87
C SER A 95 26.91 0.86 -2.56
#